data_AF-H9FCR0-F1
#
_entry.id   AF-H9FCR0-F1
#
_cell.length_a   1.000
_cell.length_b   1.000
_cell.length_c   1.000
_cell.angle_alpha   90.00
_cell.angle_beta   90.00
_cell.angle_gamma   90.00
#
_symmetry.space_group_name_H-M   'P 1'
#
loop_
_entity.id
_entity.type
_entity.pdbx_description
1 polymer ?
#
loop_
_entity_poly.entity_id
_entity_poly.type
_entity_poly.pdbx_seq_one_letter_code
_entity_poly.pdbx_strand_id
1 'polypeptide(L)'
;LSLLYKGSVHGFCSGDLLDRCYNQGPTLTVIYGEHRIIGAYAEKSYQERKAASIILFALQETKISQWELGLCTPERLFCHDNVKYNSTTNFQIELRNRKVIMGSKTTEDLGLVQNCTISIQDCEVFRCEDLLDERKIKGVTELRKSLLSALRTYEPYGSLVPQIRILLLGPVGAGKSSFFNSVRSVFQGHVTHQALVGTNRTGISKKYRTYFIRDGKDG
;
A
#
# COMPACT_ATOMS: atom_id res chain seq x y z
N LEU A 1 0.70 -3.09 -2.52
CA LEU A 1 1.54 -3.84 -1.54
C LEU A 1 1.51 -5.30 -1.96
N SER A 2 2.66 -5.90 -2.25
CA SER A 2 2.75 -7.31 -2.64
C SER A 2 3.43 -8.11 -1.52
N LEU A 3 2.83 -9.21 -1.02
CA LEU A 3 3.46 -10.06 -0.01
C LEU A 3 4.66 -10.81 -0.61
N LEU A 4 5.84 -10.69 0.03
CA LEU A 4 7.08 -11.35 -0.39
C LEU A 4 7.45 -12.53 0.52
N TYR A 5 7.25 -12.35 1.82
CA TYR A 5 7.63 -13.31 2.85
C TYR A 5 6.58 -13.37 3.96
N LYS A 6 6.44 -14.54 4.55
CA LYS A 6 5.58 -14.84 5.69
C LYS A 6 6.19 -15.98 6.50
N GLY A 7 6.52 -15.74 7.76
CA GLY A 7 7.25 -16.68 8.62
C GLY A 7 6.52 -18.01 8.81
N SER A 8 5.21 -17.97 9.04
CA SER A 8 4.38 -19.19 9.16
C SER A 8 4.31 -20.05 7.90
N VAL A 9 4.63 -19.51 6.72
CA VAL A 9 4.62 -20.22 5.43
C VAL A 9 6.02 -20.63 5.00
N HIS A 10 6.98 -19.72 5.14
CA HIS A 10 8.32 -19.86 4.58
C HIS A 10 9.36 -20.30 5.62
N GLY A 11 8.95 -20.53 6.87
CA GLY A 11 9.85 -20.80 7.98
C GLY A 11 10.33 -19.51 8.65
N PHE A 12 11.04 -19.63 9.78
CA PHE A 12 11.53 -18.48 10.54
C PHE A 12 13.05 -18.33 10.35
N CYS A 13 13.49 -18.18 9.10
CA CYS A 13 14.89 -18.10 8.72
C CYS A 13 15.22 -16.73 8.10
N SER A 14 16.18 -16.02 8.68
CA SER A 14 16.62 -14.72 8.15
C SER A 14 17.23 -14.84 6.75
N GLY A 15 17.90 -15.96 6.43
CA GLY A 15 18.46 -16.20 5.09
C GLY A 15 17.36 -16.27 4.03
N ASP A 16 16.34 -17.11 4.26
CA ASP A 16 15.20 -17.27 3.33
C ASP A 16 14.43 -15.96 3.12
N LEU A 17 14.30 -15.14 4.17
CA LEU A 17 13.71 -13.81 4.08
C LEU A 17 14.54 -12.90 3.17
N LEU A 18 15.85 -12.80 3.43
CA LEU A 18 16.75 -11.92 2.69
C LEU A 18 16.82 -12.32 1.22
N ASP A 19 16.91 -13.61 0.91
CA ASP A 19 16.93 -14.13 -0.46
C ASP A 19 15.66 -13.78 -1.23
N ARG A 20 14.49 -13.91 -0.59
CA ARG A 20 13.19 -13.57 -1.22
C ARG A 20 12.98 -12.08 -1.38
N CYS A 21 13.49 -11.28 -0.44
CA CYS A 21 13.32 -9.83 -0.44
C CYS A 21 14.47 -9.09 -1.15
N TYR A 22 15.46 -9.83 -1.65
CA TYR A 22 16.58 -9.31 -2.44
C TYR A 22 16.07 -8.65 -3.72
N ASN A 23 16.54 -7.42 -3.98
CA ASN A 23 16.17 -6.59 -5.13
C ASN A 23 14.67 -6.33 -5.34
N GLN A 24 13.83 -6.42 -4.32
CA GLN A 24 12.39 -6.20 -4.44
C GLN A 24 11.96 -4.72 -4.39
N GLY A 25 12.87 -3.79 -4.08
CA GLY A 25 12.57 -2.37 -3.93
C GLY A 25 12.25 -1.99 -2.47
N PRO A 26 11.51 -0.90 -2.20
CA PRO A 26 11.15 -0.52 -0.85
C PRO A 26 10.28 -1.59 -0.19
N THR A 27 10.52 -1.87 1.09
CA THR A 27 9.87 -2.97 1.81
C THR A 27 9.30 -2.54 3.14
N LEU A 28 8.14 -3.11 3.48
CA LEU A 28 7.51 -3.00 4.79
C LEU A 28 7.60 -4.36 5.49
N THR A 29 8.41 -4.45 6.53
CA THR A 29 8.42 -5.59 7.45
C THR A 29 7.42 -5.36 8.58
N VAL A 30 6.60 -6.36 8.85
CA VAL A 30 5.59 -6.38 9.91
C VAL A 30 5.84 -7.60 10.78
N ILE A 31 5.95 -7.38 12.09
CA ILE A 31 6.24 -8.38 13.11
C ILE A 31 5.06 -8.39 14.07
N TYR A 32 4.39 -9.52 14.13
CA TYR A 32 3.24 -9.74 14.99
C TYR A 32 3.74 -10.30 16.32
N GLY A 33 3.62 -9.53 17.39
CA GLY A 33 3.79 -10.00 18.76
C GLY A 33 2.43 -10.23 19.44
N GLU A 34 2.46 -10.73 20.68
CA GLU A 34 1.23 -11.09 21.42
C GLU A 34 0.25 -9.93 21.64
N HIS A 35 0.77 -8.74 21.91
CA HIS A 35 -0.04 -7.57 22.27
C HIS A 35 0.29 -6.31 21.47
N ARG A 36 1.19 -6.42 20.50
CA ARG A 36 1.65 -5.28 19.70
C ARG A 36 2.21 -5.75 18.37
N ILE A 37 2.15 -4.85 17.39
CA ILE A 37 2.81 -5.03 16.10
C ILE A 37 4.02 -4.10 16.08
N ILE A 38 5.14 -4.61 15.61
CA ILE A 38 6.32 -3.80 15.33
C ILE A 38 6.65 -3.97 13.87
N GLY A 39 7.15 -2.92 13.23
CA GLY A 39 7.63 -3.06 11.89
C GLY A 39 8.73 -2.08 11.54
N ALA A 40 9.25 -2.28 10.35
CA ALA A 40 10.26 -1.46 9.75
C ALA A 40 9.87 -1.20 8.30
N TYR A 41 9.80 0.07 7.94
CA TYR A 41 9.79 0.48 6.54
C TYR A 41 11.23 0.79 6.13
N ALA A 42 11.68 0.17 5.04
CA ALA A 42 12.96 0.46 4.40
C ALA A 42 12.72 1.04 3.01
N GLU A 43 13.27 2.24 2.76
CA GLU A 43 13.11 2.95 1.49
C GLU A 43 13.78 2.22 0.31
N LYS A 44 14.73 1.32 0.59
CA LYS A 44 15.41 0.51 -0.41
C LYS A 44 15.31 -0.97 -0.06
N SER A 45 15.60 -1.79 -1.05
CA SER A 45 15.66 -3.25 -0.93
C SER A 45 16.74 -3.71 0.05
N TYR A 46 16.61 -4.96 0.50
CA TYR A 46 17.64 -5.75 1.19
C TYR A 46 18.86 -6.09 0.30
N GLN A 47 19.44 -5.08 -0.36
CA GLN A 47 20.70 -5.19 -1.08
C GLN A 47 21.85 -5.04 -0.08
N GLU A 48 22.77 -6.01 -0.05
CA GLU A 48 23.95 -5.94 0.80
C GLU A 48 24.68 -4.60 0.65
N ARG A 49 25.03 -3.97 1.79
CA ARG A 49 25.86 -2.76 1.89
C ARG A 49 25.25 -1.48 1.31
N LYS A 50 23.97 -1.47 0.95
CA LYS A 50 23.30 -0.24 0.50
C LYS A 50 22.51 0.40 1.63
N ALA A 51 22.98 1.55 2.11
CA ALA A 51 22.27 2.29 3.14
C ALA A 51 20.91 2.82 2.62
N ALA A 52 19.88 2.65 3.43
CA ALA A 52 18.51 3.12 3.21
C ALA A 52 18.03 3.90 4.44
N SER A 53 17.13 4.87 4.24
CA SER A 53 16.37 5.39 5.38
C SER A 53 15.44 4.28 5.89
N ILE A 54 15.48 4.05 7.20
CA ILE A 54 14.63 3.08 7.87
C ILE A 54 13.77 3.80 8.89
N ILE A 55 12.46 3.56 8.83
CA ILE A 55 11.50 4.03 9.81
C ILE A 55 11.01 2.82 10.57
N LEU A 56 11.28 2.78 11.87
CA LEU A 56 10.69 1.80 12.78
C LEU A 56 9.33 2.32 13.23
N PHE A 57 8.37 1.42 13.41
CA PHE A 57 7.08 1.76 13.98
C PHE A 57 6.61 0.67 14.93
N ALA A 58 5.81 1.07 15.91
CA ALA A 58 5.08 0.17 16.77
C ALA A 58 3.60 0.57 16.77
N LEU A 59 2.73 -0.42 16.66
CA LEU A 59 1.30 -0.29 16.85
C LEU A 59 0.93 -1.02 18.14
N GLN A 60 0.43 -0.25 19.10
CA GLN A 60 -0.09 -0.76 20.35
C GLN A 60 -1.51 -0.25 20.52
N GLU A 61 -2.47 -1.18 20.57
CA GLU A 61 -3.91 -0.88 20.56
C GLU A 61 -4.28 0.01 19.35
N THR A 62 -4.59 1.28 19.58
CA THR A 62 -4.94 2.29 18.55
C THR A 62 -3.86 3.34 18.34
N LYS A 63 -2.72 3.23 19.03
CA LYS A 63 -1.63 4.21 18.97
C LYS A 63 -0.50 3.69 18.08
N ILE A 64 -0.06 4.56 17.17
CA ILE A 64 1.12 4.34 16.34
C ILE A 64 2.22 5.26 16.85
N SER A 65 3.38 4.68 17.14
CA SER A 65 4.63 5.40 17.34
C SER A 65 5.57 5.08 16.19
N GLN A 66 6.37 6.07 15.79
CA GLN A 66 7.34 5.93 14.72
C GLN A 66 8.65 6.60 15.11
N TRP A 67 9.75 5.99 14.71
CA TRP A 67 11.09 6.51 14.94
C TRP A 67 11.95 6.32 13.70
N GLU A 68 12.54 7.41 13.22
CA GLU A 68 13.46 7.38 12.09
C GLU A 68 14.85 6.96 12.58
N LEU A 69 15.25 5.75 12.18
CA LEU A 69 16.49 5.11 12.60
C LEU A 69 17.72 5.70 11.89
N GLY A 70 17.50 6.46 10.81
CA GLY A 70 18.54 7.01 9.95
C GLY A 70 19.02 6.01 8.88
N LEU A 71 20.19 6.31 8.29
CA LEU A 71 20.78 5.49 7.22
C LEU A 71 21.37 4.19 7.80
N CYS A 72 20.69 3.07 7.55
CA CYS A 72 21.15 1.74 7.90
C CYS A 72 20.93 0.79 6.71
N THR A 73 21.68 -0.31 6.67
CA THR A 73 21.45 -1.33 5.65
C THR A 73 20.33 -2.27 6.14
N PRO A 74 19.22 -2.45 5.39
CA PRO A 74 18.04 -3.17 5.88
C PRO A 74 18.31 -4.59 6.37
N GLU A 75 19.31 -5.27 5.81
CA GLU A 75 19.74 -6.60 6.25
C GLU A 75 20.22 -6.62 7.71
N ARG A 76 20.76 -5.52 8.23
CA ARG A 76 21.24 -5.42 9.62
C ARG A 76 20.12 -5.36 10.66
N LEU A 77 18.87 -5.18 10.21
CA LEU A 77 17.72 -5.38 11.09
C LEU A 77 17.57 -6.84 11.50
N PHE A 78 18.10 -7.78 10.69
CA PHE A 78 18.01 -9.21 10.94
C PHE A 78 19.38 -9.74 11.38
N CYS A 79 19.40 -10.57 12.44
CA CYS A 79 20.63 -11.26 12.87
C CYS A 79 20.56 -12.76 12.56
N HIS A 80 21.75 -13.38 12.47
CA HIS A 80 21.94 -14.83 12.38
C HIS A 80 22.66 -15.30 13.66
N ASP A 81 22.09 -16.31 14.32
CA ASP A 81 22.70 -17.10 15.41
C ASP A 81 23.47 -16.32 16.48
N ASN A 82 22.78 -15.56 17.34
CA ASN A 82 23.36 -14.86 18.50
C ASN A 82 24.55 -13.93 18.22
N VAL A 83 24.92 -13.70 16.96
CA VAL A 83 25.94 -12.73 16.59
C VAL A 83 25.28 -11.37 16.63
N LYS A 84 25.47 -10.66 17.76
CA LYS A 84 25.25 -9.22 17.81
C LYS A 84 26.21 -8.60 16.80
N TYR A 85 25.74 -8.31 15.60
CA TYR A 85 26.38 -7.26 14.81
C TYR A 85 26.45 -6.04 15.73
N ASN A 86 27.61 -5.38 15.80
CA ASN A 86 27.79 -4.08 16.45
C ASN A 86 26.85 -3.07 15.76
N SER A 87 25.56 -3.19 16.04
CA SER A 87 24.49 -2.53 15.33
C SER A 87 24.29 -1.21 16.01
N THR A 88 24.52 -0.14 15.26
CA THR A 88 24.20 1.22 15.68
C THR A 88 22.73 1.40 16.02
N THR A 89 21.87 0.44 15.64
CA THR A 89 20.42 0.58 15.65
C THR A 89 19.74 0.22 16.96
N ASN A 90 20.42 -0.40 17.94
CA ASN A 90 19.78 -0.92 19.17
C ASN A 90 18.49 -1.73 18.90
N PHE A 91 18.29 -2.24 17.69
CA PHE A 91 17.08 -2.92 17.23
C PHE A 91 17.49 -4.11 16.38
N GLN A 92 17.04 -5.31 16.74
CA GLN A 92 17.38 -6.56 16.06
C GLN A 92 16.18 -7.51 16.03
N ILE A 93 15.98 -8.14 14.88
CA ILE A 93 14.96 -9.16 14.62
C ILE A 93 15.69 -10.50 14.49
N GLU A 94 15.41 -11.40 15.42
CA GLU A 94 15.92 -12.75 15.42
C GLU A 94 14.78 -13.72 15.10
N LEU A 95 14.62 -14.05 13.81
CA LEU A 95 13.53 -14.91 13.36
C LEU A 95 13.64 -16.32 13.94
N ARG A 96 14.84 -16.91 13.96
CA ARG A 96 15.06 -18.29 14.42
C ARG A 96 14.60 -18.50 15.86
N ASN A 97 14.96 -17.58 16.76
CA ASN A 97 14.52 -17.60 18.16
C ASN A 97 13.17 -16.91 18.39
N ARG A 98 12.53 -16.42 17.32
CA ARG A 98 11.25 -15.70 17.33
C ARG A 98 11.25 -14.54 18.32
N LYS A 99 12.26 -13.67 18.25
CA LYS A 99 12.42 -12.55 19.18
C LYS A 99 12.79 -11.26 18.45
N VAL A 100 12.25 -10.15 18.95
CA VAL A 100 12.76 -8.80 18.65
C VAL A 100 13.45 -8.28 19.89
N ILE A 101 14.68 -7.80 19.73
CA ILE A 101 15.51 -7.23 20.79
C ILE A 101 15.64 -5.74 20.53
N MET A 102 15.27 -4.93 21.54
CA MET A 102 15.39 -3.48 21.49
C MET A 102 16.17 -2.96 22.70
N GLY A 103 17.09 -2.03 22.46
CA GLY A 103 17.79 -1.29 23.50
C GLY A 103 16.92 -0.18 24.09
N SER A 104 17.30 0.29 25.28
CA SER A 104 16.55 1.29 26.07
C SER A 104 16.17 2.54 25.28
N LYS A 105 17.12 3.11 24.53
CA LYS A 105 16.88 4.31 23.71
C LYS A 105 15.80 4.08 22.64
N THR A 106 15.89 2.98 21.90
CA THR A 106 14.91 2.64 20.86
C THR A 106 13.54 2.35 21.45
N THR A 107 13.47 1.71 22.62
CA THR A 107 12.18 1.52 23.31
C THR A 107 11.57 2.85 23.72
N GLU A 108 12.36 3.80 24.22
CA GLU A 108 11.87 5.14 24.58
C GLU A 108 11.39 5.94 23.36
N ASP A 109 12.15 5.92 22.27
CA ASP A 109 11.80 6.61 21.02
C ASP A 109 10.51 6.03 20.38
N LEU A 110 10.25 4.73 20.57
CA LEU A 110 9.00 4.08 20.17
C LEU A 110 7.89 4.14 21.24
N GLY A 111 8.11 4.83 22.37
CA GLY A 111 7.13 4.95 23.45
C GLY A 111 6.78 3.61 24.12
N LEU A 112 7.69 2.64 24.09
CA LEU A 112 7.55 1.31 24.68
C LEU A 112 8.20 1.24 26.07
N VAL A 113 7.73 0.33 26.92
CA VAL A 113 8.29 0.07 28.25
C VAL A 113 9.75 -0.45 28.15
N GLN A 114 10.64 -0.02 29.05
CA GLN A 114 12.07 -0.36 29.02
C GLN A 114 12.35 -1.88 29.03
N ASN A 115 13.35 -2.30 28.24
CA ASN A 115 13.85 -3.69 28.09
C ASN A 115 12.84 -4.72 27.56
N CYS A 116 12.06 -4.34 26.54
CA CYS A 116 11.14 -5.29 25.88
C CYS A 116 11.88 -6.20 24.88
N THR A 117 12.08 -7.46 25.27
CA THR A 117 12.18 -8.56 24.27
C THR A 117 10.77 -8.95 23.88
N ILE A 118 10.46 -9.00 22.59
CA ILE A 118 9.11 -9.32 22.09
C ILE A 118 9.14 -10.67 21.40
N SER A 119 8.24 -11.58 21.81
CA SER A 119 8.00 -12.84 21.13
C SER A 119 7.33 -12.62 19.77
N ILE A 120 7.87 -13.23 18.73
CA ILE A 120 7.34 -13.17 17.37
C ILE A 120 6.35 -14.32 17.19
N GLN A 121 5.08 -13.99 16.98
CA GLN A 121 4.06 -14.95 16.53
C GLN A 121 4.19 -15.20 15.03
N ASP A 122 4.32 -14.12 14.24
CA ASP A 122 4.56 -14.20 12.80
C ASP A 122 5.33 -12.97 12.29
N CYS A 123 5.89 -13.08 11.09
CA CYS A 123 6.60 -12.00 10.42
C CYS A 123 6.21 -11.99 8.94
N GLU A 124 5.77 -10.84 8.44
CA GLU A 124 5.43 -10.64 7.03
C GLU A 124 6.30 -9.53 6.45
N VAL A 125 6.74 -9.70 5.21
CA VAL A 125 7.44 -8.66 4.46
C VAL A 125 6.68 -8.38 3.18
N PHE A 126 6.36 -7.12 2.96
CA PHE A 126 5.67 -6.64 1.79
C PHE A 126 6.59 -5.77 0.94
N ARG A 127 6.51 -5.94 -0.38
CA ARG A 127 6.98 -4.93 -1.32
C ARG A 127 6.02 -3.75 -1.31
N CYS A 128 6.55 -2.58 -1.02
CA CYS A 128 5.88 -1.33 -1.32
C CYS A 128 6.00 -1.11 -2.83
N GLU A 129 4.91 -1.34 -3.55
CA GLU A 129 4.77 -0.82 -4.92
C GLU A 129 5.02 0.68 -4.87
N ASP A 130 5.61 1.22 -5.95
CA ASP A 130 5.86 2.65 -6.14
C ASP A 130 4.74 3.47 -5.50
N LEU A 131 4.98 3.95 -4.27
CA LEU A 131 4.25 5.09 -3.75
C LEU A 131 4.52 6.13 -4.81
N LEU A 132 3.49 6.51 -5.57
CA LEU A 132 3.63 7.59 -6.53
C LEU A 132 4.24 8.73 -5.72
N ASP A 133 5.49 9.09 -6.05
CA ASP A 133 6.14 10.17 -5.33
C ASP A 133 5.30 11.44 -5.52
N GLU A 134 5.50 12.43 -4.65
CA GLU A 134 4.70 13.66 -4.69
C GLU A 134 4.73 14.33 -6.09
N ARG A 135 5.84 14.19 -6.84
CA ARG A 135 5.95 14.72 -8.21
C ARG A 135 5.11 13.91 -9.20
N LYS A 136 5.10 12.58 -9.11
CA LYS A 136 4.25 11.69 -9.91
C LYS A 136 2.78 11.93 -9.58
N ILE A 137 2.40 12.04 -8.31
CA ILE A 137 1.03 12.37 -7.89
C ILE A 137 0.63 13.73 -8.45
N LYS A 138 1.51 14.73 -8.35
CA LYS A 138 1.27 16.07 -8.89
C LYS A 138 1.10 16.01 -10.41
N GLY A 139 1.98 15.33 -11.13
CA GLY A 139 1.89 15.15 -12.59
C GLY A 139 0.61 14.43 -13.03
N VAL A 140 0.21 13.35 -12.34
CA VAL A 140 -1.06 12.66 -12.60
C VAL A 140 -2.25 13.58 -12.33
N THR A 141 -2.18 14.39 -11.28
CA THR A 141 -3.23 15.35 -10.93
C THR A 141 -3.34 16.47 -11.97
N GLU A 142 -2.21 17.00 -12.45
CA GLU A 142 -2.14 18.01 -13.51
C GLU A 142 -2.67 17.45 -14.84
N LEU A 143 -2.23 16.25 -15.23
CA LEU A 143 -2.75 15.57 -16.42
C LEU A 143 -4.26 15.34 -16.33
N ARG A 144 -4.75 14.86 -15.17
CA ARG A 144 -6.19 14.69 -14.93
C ARG A 144 -6.95 16.01 -15.09
N LYS A 145 -6.46 17.11 -14.52
CA LYS A 145 -7.08 18.44 -14.67
C LYS A 145 -7.09 18.89 -16.14
N SER A 146 -5.99 18.70 -16.86
CA SER A 146 -5.87 19.05 -18.28
C SER A 146 -6.86 18.26 -19.13
N LEU A 147 -6.93 16.93 -18.96
CA LEU A 147 -7.87 16.07 -19.69
C LEU A 147 -9.33 16.40 -19.39
N LEU A 148 -9.67 16.66 -18.12
CA LEU A 148 -11.02 17.10 -17.77
C LEU A 148 -11.36 18.45 -18.39
N SER A 149 -10.41 19.39 -18.43
CA SER A 149 -10.60 20.67 -19.12
C SER A 149 -10.86 20.48 -20.61
N ALA A 150 -10.07 19.63 -21.27
CA ALA A 150 -10.23 19.33 -22.69
C ALA A 150 -11.60 18.69 -23.00
N LEU A 151 -12.07 17.77 -22.13
CA LEU A 151 -13.40 17.16 -22.26
C LEU A 151 -14.54 18.17 -22.07
N ARG A 152 -14.37 19.14 -21.16
CA ARG A 152 -15.37 20.19 -20.91
C ARG A 152 -15.54 21.15 -22.08
N THR A 153 -14.45 21.45 -22.78
CA THR A 153 -14.46 22.35 -23.95
C THR A 153 -14.62 21.59 -25.26
N TYR A 154 -14.80 20.27 -25.23
CA TYR A 154 -14.93 19.48 -26.44
C TYR A 154 -16.30 19.70 -27.07
N GLU A 155 -16.30 20.22 -28.30
CA GLU A 155 -17.50 20.35 -29.12
C GLU A 155 -17.52 19.25 -30.20
N PRO A 156 -18.47 18.31 -30.14
CA PRO A 156 -18.60 17.26 -31.15
C PRO A 156 -18.95 17.88 -32.52
N TYR A 157 -18.11 17.65 -33.52
CA TYR A 157 -18.30 18.14 -34.90
C TYR A 157 -18.66 19.63 -34.99
N GLY A 158 -17.95 20.49 -34.24
CA GLY A 158 -18.13 21.94 -34.31
C GLY A 158 -19.57 22.37 -34.00
N SER A 159 -20.15 21.79 -32.95
CA SER A 159 -21.54 22.00 -32.47
C SER A 159 -22.67 21.41 -33.33
N LEU A 160 -22.37 20.75 -34.46
CA LEU A 160 -23.38 20.06 -35.28
C LEU A 160 -24.00 18.85 -34.58
N VAL A 161 -23.28 18.25 -33.64
CA VAL A 161 -23.76 17.11 -32.87
C VAL A 161 -24.01 17.54 -31.41
N PRO A 162 -25.28 17.53 -30.94
CA PRO A 162 -25.64 18.12 -29.65
C PRO A 162 -25.17 17.30 -28.43
N GLN A 163 -24.89 16.00 -28.62
CA GLN A 163 -24.44 15.12 -27.54
C GLN A 163 -23.73 13.88 -28.07
N ILE A 164 -22.73 13.41 -27.32
CA ILE A 164 -22.09 12.11 -27.54
C ILE A 164 -22.94 11.02 -26.87
N ARG A 165 -23.15 9.89 -27.56
CA ARG A 165 -23.83 8.72 -27.00
C ARG A 165 -22.90 7.52 -27.02
N ILE A 166 -22.65 6.92 -25.86
CA ILE A 166 -21.81 5.73 -25.71
C ILE A 166 -22.71 4.54 -25.33
N LEU A 167 -22.63 3.47 -26.12
CA LEU A 167 -23.34 2.22 -25.85
C LEU A 167 -22.38 1.20 -25.23
N LEU A 168 -22.72 0.69 -24.05
CA LEU A 168 -21.94 -0.33 -23.34
C LEU A 168 -22.64 -1.69 -23.47
N LEU A 169 -22.00 -2.64 -24.17
CA LEU A 169 -22.49 -4.01 -24.36
C LEU A 169 -21.49 -5.03 -23.80
N GLY A 170 -22.00 -6.16 -23.34
CA GLY A 170 -21.17 -7.24 -22.79
C GLY A 170 -21.94 -8.17 -21.86
N PRO A 171 -21.37 -9.34 -21.51
CA PRO A 171 -22.03 -10.35 -20.69
C PRO A 171 -22.28 -9.87 -19.23
N VAL A 172 -23.06 -10.66 -18.48
CA VAL A 172 -23.24 -10.46 -17.03
C VAL A 172 -21.86 -10.52 -16.35
N GLY A 173 -21.61 -9.62 -15.40
CA GLY A 173 -20.33 -9.56 -14.68
C GLY A 173 -19.23 -8.76 -15.38
N ALA A 174 -19.38 -8.35 -16.65
CA ALA A 174 -18.36 -7.57 -17.38
C ALA A 174 -18.12 -6.13 -16.85
N GLY A 175 -18.78 -5.72 -15.76
CA GLY A 175 -18.51 -4.43 -15.11
C GLY A 175 -19.16 -3.20 -15.76
N LYS A 176 -20.10 -3.35 -16.70
CA LYS A 176 -20.75 -2.21 -17.41
C LYS A 176 -21.35 -1.16 -16.47
N SER A 177 -22.13 -1.58 -15.48
CA SER A 177 -22.74 -0.67 -14.48
C SER A 177 -21.68 -0.02 -13.60
N SER A 178 -20.64 -0.77 -13.22
CA SER A 178 -19.51 -0.25 -12.44
C SER A 178 -18.74 0.81 -13.23
N PHE A 179 -18.45 0.54 -14.51
CA PHE A 179 -17.81 1.49 -15.41
C PHE A 179 -18.61 2.79 -15.52
N PHE A 180 -19.93 2.71 -15.73
CA PHE A 180 -20.78 3.90 -15.74
C PHE A 180 -20.69 4.69 -14.42
N ASN A 181 -20.82 4.02 -13.27
CA ASN A 181 -20.68 4.67 -11.97
C ASN A 181 -19.29 5.30 -11.79
N SER A 182 -18.22 4.65 -12.25
CA SER A 182 -16.85 5.20 -12.22
C SER A 182 -16.75 6.48 -13.05
N VAL A 183 -17.24 6.47 -14.30
CA VAL A 183 -17.24 7.67 -15.16
C VAL A 183 -18.04 8.78 -14.50
N ARG A 184 -19.27 8.52 -14.04
CA ARG A 184 -20.10 9.53 -13.39
C ARG A 184 -19.44 10.11 -12.13
N SER A 185 -18.78 9.26 -11.34
CA SER A 185 -18.06 9.70 -10.14
C SER A 185 -16.92 10.67 -10.44
N VAL A 186 -16.23 10.49 -11.57
CA VAL A 186 -15.18 11.40 -12.02
C VAL A 186 -15.75 12.79 -12.33
N PHE A 187 -16.89 12.86 -13.02
CA PHE A 187 -17.54 14.13 -13.36
C PHE A 187 -18.25 14.81 -12.18
N GLN A 188 -18.78 14.05 -11.22
CA GLN A 188 -19.38 14.61 -10.00
C GLN A 188 -18.35 14.98 -8.92
N GLY A 189 -17.14 14.42 -8.97
CA GLY A 189 -16.10 14.65 -7.98
C GLY A 189 -16.27 13.86 -6.68
N HIS A 190 -17.29 13.00 -6.58
CA HIS A 190 -17.49 12.06 -5.47
C HIS A 190 -18.00 10.72 -6.00
N VAL A 191 -17.95 9.68 -5.16
CA VAL A 191 -18.46 8.36 -5.53
C VAL A 191 -19.97 8.40 -5.76
N THR A 192 -20.45 7.73 -6.81
CA THR A 192 -21.86 7.64 -7.19
C THR A 192 -22.30 6.20 -7.42
N HIS A 193 -23.57 5.90 -7.18
CA HIS A 193 -24.14 4.56 -7.36
C HIS A 193 -25.53 4.59 -7.99
N GLN A 194 -25.64 5.20 -9.17
CA GLN A 194 -26.92 5.35 -9.87
C GLN A 194 -27.26 4.12 -10.73
N ALA A 195 -26.26 3.44 -11.29
CA ALA A 195 -26.46 2.11 -11.84
C ALA A 195 -26.29 1.06 -10.74
N LEU A 196 -27.24 0.15 -10.62
CA LEU A 196 -27.14 -0.99 -9.71
C LEU A 196 -26.01 -1.92 -10.16
N VAL A 197 -25.08 -2.18 -9.24
CA VAL A 197 -23.98 -3.12 -9.39
C VAL A 197 -24.19 -4.29 -8.43
N GLY A 198 -23.84 -5.49 -8.86
CA GLY A 198 -23.81 -6.65 -7.98
C GLY A 198 -23.54 -7.94 -8.74
N THR A 199 -23.41 -9.03 -7.99
CA THR A 199 -22.78 -10.29 -8.40
C THR A 199 -23.79 -11.40 -8.73
N ASN A 200 -25.08 -11.07 -8.85
CA ASN A 200 -26.11 -12.07 -9.15
C ASN A 200 -25.84 -12.77 -10.48
N ARG A 201 -25.91 -14.12 -10.47
CA ARG A 201 -25.66 -14.99 -11.63
C ARG A 201 -26.56 -14.68 -12.84
N THR A 202 -27.76 -14.16 -12.60
CA THR A 202 -28.73 -13.79 -13.66
C THR A 202 -28.60 -12.33 -14.13
N GLY A 203 -27.66 -11.57 -13.56
CA GLY A 203 -27.54 -10.12 -13.80
C GLY A 203 -28.62 -9.30 -13.09
N ILE A 204 -28.26 -8.08 -12.70
CA ILE A 204 -29.16 -7.13 -12.02
C ILE A 204 -29.81 -6.18 -13.03
N SER A 205 -29.06 -5.74 -14.03
CA SER A 205 -29.53 -4.87 -15.10
C SER A 205 -30.32 -5.67 -16.13
N LYS A 206 -31.65 -5.74 -15.96
CA LYS A 206 -32.55 -6.48 -16.86
C LYS A 206 -33.12 -5.66 -18.02
N LYS A 207 -32.97 -4.34 -18.01
CA LYS A 207 -33.53 -3.42 -19.01
C LYS A 207 -32.44 -2.50 -19.56
N TYR A 208 -32.56 -2.17 -20.85
CA TYR A 208 -31.81 -1.07 -21.43
C TYR A 208 -32.17 0.24 -20.71
N ARG A 209 -31.16 1.02 -20.33
CA ARG A 209 -31.32 2.31 -19.65
C ARG A 209 -30.30 3.28 -20.21
N THR A 210 -30.75 4.50 -20.48
CA THR A 210 -29.89 5.62 -20.82
C THR A 210 -29.65 6.45 -19.59
N TYR A 211 -28.39 6.74 -19.31
CA TYR A 211 -27.98 7.61 -18.23
C TYR A 211 -27.31 8.85 -18.80
N PHE A 212 -27.66 10.01 -18.27
CA PHE A 212 -27.07 11.28 -18.66
C PHE A 212 -25.94 11.62 -17.71
N ILE A 213 -24.80 12.03 -18.27
CA ILE A 213 -23.65 12.54 -17.52
C ILE A 213 -23.47 13.99 -17.92
N ARG A 214 -23.53 14.87 -16.93
CA ARG A 214 -23.25 16.31 -17.06
C ARG A 214 -22.16 16.65 -16.05
N ASP A 215 -21.33 17.63 -16.40
CA ASP A 215 -20.33 18.18 -15.50
C ASP A 215 -20.99 19.21 -14.57
N GLY A 216 -20.80 19.09 -13.25
CA GLY A 216 -21.40 19.98 -12.24
C GLY A 216 -22.35 19.32 -11.24
N LYS A 217 -22.78 20.09 -10.22
CA LYS A 217 -23.58 19.61 -9.08
C LYS A 217 -25.03 19.26 -9.42
N ASP A 218 -25.58 19.78 -10.51
CA ASP A 218 -26.99 19.60 -10.89
C ASP A 218 -27.17 18.50 -11.95
N GLY A 219 -26.58 17.33 -11.67
CA GLY A 219 -26.70 16.14 -12.52
C GLY A 219 -28.03 15.41 -12.37
#